data_AF-A0A1H3UEH2-F1
#
_entry.id   AF-A0A1H3UEH2-F1
#
_cell.length_a   1.000
_cell.length_b   1.000
_cell.length_c   1.000
_cell.angle_alpha   90.00
_cell.angle_beta   90.00
_cell.angle_gamma   90.00
#
_symmetry.space_group_name_H-M   'P 1'
#
loop_
_entity.id
_entity.type
_entity.pdbx_description
1 polymer ?
#
loop_
_entity_poly.entity_id
_entity_poly.type
_entity_poly.pdbx_seq_one_letter_code
_entity_poly.pdbx_strand_id
1 'polypeptide(L)'
;MRQTTLAFRERYRAAVHPRYNPWLHGGFVLAYGLACIALLWSTLHQVRPLEWLAVPVALLFFNLCIYVVHRWLGHHKQAFARMFYARHSGDHHSFFVPGHMTYDGPRDWRVILFPAWLIVVHSLLFALPLWWLLKFWNANVAALFASCTLIGYLAYEVFHACEHLPAGHPLARLPWIRQMRRLHELHHRRELMQERNFNIVLPLMDYLFGTLYWEPEPATASLSTSASTRSSPMTRMQHQIDIPRNPVALLDYACASSRWPEWHPSSLKVQGPAGALPAGARFEEDIHAGGRSGHLSWRVDEYLPGHRWSAAARGDHGLALVVTYECQPLDAHRTRFIRTLEYRFDGLLMRLGNRLLFRRRIERESADSLLALCEMAQRAIPRGADVAPQSAT
;
A
#
# COMPACT_ATOMS: atom_id res chain seq x y z
N MET A 1 36.75 9.80 4.50
CA MET A 1 36.21 8.43 4.30
C MET A 1 34.72 8.44 4.61
N ARG A 2 33.84 8.06 3.68
CA ARG A 2 32.43 7.78 4.03
C ARG A 2 32.43 6.55 4.93
N GLN A 3 32.07 6.73 6.21
CA GLN A 3 31.87 5.59 7.10
C GLN A 3 30.71 4.75 6.57
N THR A 4 30.90 3.43 6.52
CA THR A 4 29.81 2.50 6.20
C THR A 4 28.77 2.56 7.33
N THR A 5 27.49 2.33 7.02
CA THR A 5 26.40 2.33 8.02
C THR A 5 26.70 1.38 9.18
N LEU A 6 27.28 0.21 8.89
CA LEU A 6 27.70 -0.76 9.90
C LEU A 6 28.71 -0.18 10.89
N ALA A 7 29.77 0.47 10.38
CA ALA A 7 30.77 1.11 11.24
C ALA A 7 30.16 2.25 12.08
N PHE A 8 29.14 2.95 11.57
CA PHE A 8 28.39 3.94 12.36
C PHE A 8 27.61 3.28 13.49
N ARG A 9 26.85 2.22 13.20
CA ARG A 9 26.06 1.47 14.20
C ARG A 9 26.93 0.92 15.32
N GLU A 10 28.07 0.30 14.99
CA GLU A 10 28.99 -0.26 15.98
C GLU A 10 29.54 0.82 16.92
N ARG A 11 30.02 1.94 16.37
CA ARG A 11 30.49 3.07 17.19
C ARG A 11 29.37 3.65 18.06
N TYR A 12 28.17 3.82 17.51
CA TYR A 12 27.03 4.32 18.29
C TYR A 12 26.71 3.38 19.46
N ARG A 13 26.62 2.06 19.20
CA ARG A 13 26.35 1.03 20.22
C ARG A 13 27.44 0.95 21.29
N ALA A 14 28.69 1.19 20.93
CA ALA A 14 29.81 1.27 21.88
C ALA A 14 29.75 2.51 22.77
N ALA A 15 29.22 3.62 22.26
CA ALA A 15 29.03 4.86 23.02
C ALA A 15 27.80 4.85 23.94
N VAL A 16 26.83 3.94 23.72
CA VAL A 16 25.69 3.77 24.63
C VAL A 16 26.18 3.26 25.98
N HIS A 17 25.84 4.00 27.04
CA HIS A 17 26.24 3.68 28.41
C HIS A 17 25.86 2.23 28.80
N PRO A 18 26.75 1.44 29.44
CA PRO A 18 26.49 0.02 29.72
C PRO A 18 25.24 -0.27 30.57
N ARG A 19 24.84 0.68 31.43
CA ARG A 19 23.63 0.58 32.27
C ARG A 19 22.34 1.03 31.58
N TYR A 20 22.39 1.42 30.30
CA TYR A 20 21.19 1.81 29.58
C TYR A 20 20.22 0.63 29.47
N ASN A 21 18.99 0.82 29.94
CA ASN A 21 17.92 -0.17 29.84
C ASN A 21 16.72 0.47 29.10
N PRO A 22 16.33 -0.05 27.93
CA PRO A 22 15.26 0.55 27.14
C PRO A 22 13.87 0.43 27.80
N TRP A 23 13.66 -0.58 28.65
CA TRP A 23 12.40 -0.79 29.35
C TRP A 23 12.22 0.20 30.50
N LEU A 24 13.29 0.47 31.27
CA LEU A 24 13.27 1.53 32.28
C LEU A 24 13.07 2.91 31.62
N HIS A 25 13.70 3.13 30.46
CA HIS A 25 13.51 4.36 29.68
C HIS A 25 12.04 4.51 29.24
N GLY A 26 11.52 3.57 28.46
CA GLY A 26 10.14 3.65 27.96
C GLY A 26 9.11 3.67 29.09
N GLY A 27 9.35 2.87 30.14
CA GLY A 27 8.52 2.85 31.35
C GLY A 27 8.48 4.20 32.06
N PHE A 28 9.62 4.87 32.22
CA PHE A 28 9.68 6.23 32.79
C PHE A 28 8.88 7.22 31.94
N VAL A 29 9.12 7.26 30.63
CA VAL A 29 8.44 8.19 29.71
C VAL A 29 6.93 7.99 29.77
N LEU A 30 6.47 6.74 29.69
CA LEU A 30 5.05 6.40 29.75
C LEU A 30 4.44 6.77 31.10
N ALA A 31 5.07 6.36 32.21
CA ALA A 31 4.55 6.62 33.54
C ALA A 31 4.50 8.13 33.85
N TYR A 32 5.55 8.88 33.50
CA TYR A 32 5.61 10.32 33.69
C TYR A 32 4.55 11.03 32.83
N GLY A 33 4.44 10.68 31.55
CA GLY A 33 3.45 11.28 30.65
C GLY A 33 2.01 11.02 31.12
N LEU A 34 1.70 9.78 31.53
CA LEU A 34 0.39 9.42 32.09
C LEU A 34 0.12 10.15 33.40
N ALA A 35 1.11 10.32 34.28
CA ALA A 35 0.95 11.10 35.51
C ALA A 35 0.61 12.57 35.21
N CYS A 36 1.32 13.22 34.27
CA CYS A 36 1.00 14.58 33.85
C CYS A 36 -0.42 14.69 33.25
N ILE A 37 -0.84 13.73 32.42
CA ILE A 37 -2.19 13.68 31.87
C ILE A 37 -3.22 13.52 32.99
N ALA A 38 -3.00 12.60 33.93
CA ALA A 38 -3.90 12.39 35.07
C ALA A 38 -4.03 13.65 35.94
N LEU A 39 -2.93 14.37 36.19
CA LEU A 39 -2.95 15.64 36.92
C LEU A 39 -3.78 16.71 36.18
N LEU A 40 -3.59 16.88 34.87
CA LEU A 40 -4.39 17.81 34.08
C LEU A 40 -5.87 17.40 34.08
N TRP A 41 -6.16 16.12 33.91
CA TRP A 41 -7.52 15.60 33.92
C TRP A 41 -8.19 15.75 35.27
N SER A 42 -7.44 15.70 36.38
CA SER A 42 -7.98 15.95 37.72
C SER A 42 -8.51 17.37 37.92
N THR A 43 -8.12 18.32 37.04
CA THR A 43 -8.63 19.70 37.05
C THR A 43 -9.91 19.88 36.23
N LEU A 44 -10.36 18.85 35.49
CA LEU A 44 -11.58 18.91 34.71
C LEU A 44 -12.81 18.94 35.61
N HIS A 45 -13.75 19.84 35.32
CA HIS A 45 -14.99 19.95 36.07
C HIS A 45 -16.17 20.23 35.14
N GLN A 46 -17.15 19.31 35.11
CA GLN A 46 -18.39 19.41 34.31
C GLN A 46 -18.15 19.84 32.85
N VAL A 47 -17.33 19.07 32.12
CA VAL A 47 -16.94 19.38 30.73
C VAL A 47 -18.17 19.47 29.83
N ARG A 48 -18.37 20.63 29.21
CA ARG A 48 -19.49 20.88 28.28
C ARG A 48 -19.23 20.17 26.94
N PRO A 49 -20.28 19.72 26.21
CA PRO A 49 -20.10 19.05 24.92
C PRO A 49 -19.23 19.82 23.91
N LEU A 50 -19.34 21.14 23.86
CA LEU A 50 -18.53 21.98 22.95
C LEU A 50 -17.05 22.05 23.36
N GLU A 51 -16.72 21.90 24.64
CA GLU A 51 -15.33 21.95 25.12
C GLU A 51 -14.54 20.73 24.62
N TRP A 52 -15.21 19.62 24.31
CA TRP A 52 -14.58 18.45 23.69
C TRP A 52 -14.01 18.71 22.30
N LEU A 53 -14.44 19.78 21.60
CA LEU A 53 -13.80 20.21 20.35
C LEU A 53 -12.34 20.62 20.55
N ALA A 54 -11.91 20.92 21.79
CA ALA A 54 -10.51 21.13 22.12
C ALA A 54 -9.63 19.93 21.76
N VAL A 55 -10.15 18.69 21.87
CA VAL A 55 -9.38 17.47 21.58
C VAL A 55 -8.97 17.37 20.11
N PRO A 56 -9.89 17.35 19.11
CA PRO A 56 -9.49 17.29 17.71
C PRO A 56 -8.65 18.51 17.30
N VAL A 57 -8.96 19.71 17.80
CA VAL A 57 -8.16 20.91 17.51
C VAL A 57 -6.73 20.77 18.04
N ALA A 58 -6.56 20.29 19.28
CA ALA A 58 -5.24 20.10 19.88
C ALA A 58 -4.43 19.01 19.16
N LEU A 59 -5.07 17.92 18.71
CA LEU A 59 -4.42 16.87 17.94
C LEU A 59 -4.00 17.36 16.54
N LEU A 60 -4.81 18.18 15.88
CA LEU A 60 -4.44 18.84 14.62
C LEU A 60 -3.27 19.80 14.81
N PHE A 61 -3.33 20.63 15.85
CA PHE A 61 -2.25 21.53 16.23
C PHE A 61 -0.95 20.74 16.50
N PHE A 62 -1.03 19.65 17.27
CA PHE A 62 0.13 18.82 17.56
C PHE A 62 0.69 18.14 16.31
N ASN A 63 -0.16 17.70 15.38
CA ASN A 63 0.27 17.16 14.09
C ASN A 63 1.05 18.20 13.26
N LEU A 64 0.60 19.46 13.28
CA LEU A 64 1.34 20.61 12.73
C LEU A 64 2.66 20.85 13.46
N CYS A 65 2.69 20.79 14.78
CA CYS A 65 3.94 20.92 15.55
C CYS A 65 4.95 19.84 15.18
N ILE A 66 4.54 18.56 15.08
CA ILE A 66 5.42 17.47 14.63
C ILE A 66 6.00 17.81 13.25
N TYR A 67 5.14 18.21 12.31
CA TYR A 67 5.56 18.57 10.96
C TYR A 67 6.61 19.67 10.97
N VAL A 68 6.36 20.75 11.73
CA VAL A 68 7.24 21.91 11.80
C VAL A 68 8.56 21.59 12.48
N VAL A 69 8.50 20.94 13.64
CA VAL A 69 9.70 20.57 14.38
C VAL A 69 10.55 19.62 13.54
N HIS A 70 9.94 18.60 12.95
CA HIS A 70 10.69 17.62 12.19
C HIS A 70 11.31 18.22 10.92
N ARG A 71 10.54 18.95 10.10
CA ARG A 71 11.04 19.55 8.85
C ARG A 71 12.13 20.59 9.06
N TRP A 72 11.93 21.53 9.99
CA TRP A 72 12.85 22.65 10.15
C TRP A 72 13.90 22.40 11.22
N LEU A 73 13.51 21.99 12.44
CA LEU A 73 14.47 21.78 13.54
C LEU A 73 15.24 20.47 13.36
N GLY A 74 14.60 19.45 12.79
CA GLY A 74 15.18 18.13 12.61
C GLY A 74 16.19 18.07 11.48
N HIS A 75 15.88 18.72 10.34
CA HIS A 75 16.66 18.61 9.10
C HIS A 75 17.47 19.85 8.72
N HIS A 76 17.26 21.00 9.38
CA HIS A 76 18.06 22.21 9.16
C HIS A 76 18.87 22.55 10.41
N LYS A 77 20.17 22.79 10.23
CA LYS A 77 21.05 23.15 11.35
C LYS A 77 20.72 24.54 11.86
N GLN A 78 20.09 24.62 13.02
CA GLN A 78 19.84 25.87 13.73
C GLN A 78 20.57 25.84 15.08
N ALA A 79 21.10 26.99 15.51
CA ALA A 79 21.93 27.07 16.72
C ALA A 79 21.20 26.59 17.98
N PHE A 80 19.94 27.02 18.16
CA PHE A 80 19.12 26.64 19.32
C PHE A 80 18.56 25.20 19.24
N ALA A 81 18.55 24.60 18.05
CA ALA A 81 18.02 23.25 17.81
C ALA A 81 19.12 22.19 17.59
N ARG A 82 20.39 22.55 17.82
CA ARG A 82 21.56 21.72 17.47
C ARG A 82 21.49 20.31 18.05
N MET A 83 21.02 20.16 19.28
CA MET A 83 20.89 18.84 19.93
C MET A 83 19.81 17.98 19.26
N PHE A 84 18.69 18.58 18.89
CA PHE A 84 17.61 17.87 18.19
C PHE A 84 18.09 17.43 16.79
N TYR A 85 18.69 18.34 16.02
CA TYR A 85 19.30 18.02 14.73
C TYR A 85 20.35 16.90 14.85
N ALA A 86 21.26 16.99 15.83
CA ALA A 86 22.33 16.01 16.02
C ALA A 86 21.77 14.62 16.33
N ARG A 87 20.71 14.52 17.14
CA ARG A 87 20.06 13.24 17.43
C ARG A 87 19.19 12.74 16.28
N HIS A 88 18.52 13.64 15.59
CA HIS A 88 17.58 13.31 14.52
C HIS A 88 18.32 13.00 13.21
N SER A 89 18.81 14.01 12.49
CA SER A 89 19.55 13.77 11.25
C SER A 89 20.94 13.18 11.50
N GLY A 90 21.60 13.54 12.61
CA GLY A 90 22.96 13.07 12.91
C GLY A 90 23.00 11.60 13.33
N ASP A 91 22.22 11.21 14.35
CA ASP A 91 22.20 9.84 14.87
C ASP A 91 21.16 8.97 14.16
N HIS A 92 19.86 9.34 14.21
CA HIS A 92 18.76 8.50 13.74
C HIS A 92 18.83 8.17 12.25
N HIS A 93 18.95 9.19 11.39
CA HIS A 93 19.08 9.00 9.93
C HIS A 93 20.42 8.38 9.49
N SER A 94 21.46 8.47 10.32
CA SER A 94 22.73 7.78 10.04
C SER A 94 22.69 6.33 10.50
N PHE A 95 21.92 6.03 11.55
CA PHE A 95 21.76 4.69 12.10
C PHE A 95 20.81 3.84 11.26
N PHE A 96 19.67 4.40 10.84
CA PHE A 96 18.69 3.75 9.98
C PHE A 96 18.79 4.32 8.57
N VAL A 97 19.12 3.44 7.63
CA VAL A 97 19.22 3.78 6.20
C VAL A 97 18.22 2.93 5.42
N PRO A 98 17.86 3.30 4.18
CA PRO A 98 16.97 2.48 3.36
C PRO A 98 17.41 1.02 3.30
N GLY A 99 16.48 0.08 3.50
CA GLY A 99 16.76 -1.36 3.63
C GLY A 99 17.24 -1.83 5.01
N HIS A 100 17.63 -0.93 5.91
CA HIS A 100 18.07 -1.24 7.28
C HIS A 100 17.32 -0.39 8.31
N MET A 101 15.99 -0.46 8.29
CA MET A 101 15.12 0.30 9.20
C MET A 101 14.88 -0.36 10.56
N THR A 102 15.27 -1.61 10.77
CA THR A 102 14.96 -2.34 12.00
C THR A 102 16.05 -2.19 13.06
N TYR A 103 15.67 -2.27 14.33
CA TYR A 103 16.64 -2.48 15.42
C TYR A 103 17.18 -3.92 15.41
N ASP A 104 18.43 -4.10 15.84
CA ASP A 104 19.05 -5.43 15.97
C ASP A 104 19.19 -5.87 17.45
N GLY A 105 19.23 -4.92 18.38
CA GLY A 105 19.33 -5.25 19.81
C GLY A 105 18.87 -4.14 20.77
N PRO A 106 18.89 -4.39 22.09
CA PRO A 106 18.34 -3.48 23.11
C PRO A 106 18.95 -2.07 23.13
N ARG A 107 20.23 -1.92 22.73
CA ARG A 107 20.91 -0.63 22.71
C ARG A 107 20.40 0.31 21.61
N ASP A 108 19.87 -0.26 20.53
CA ASP A 108 19.38 0.51 19.36
C ASP A 108 18.12 1.31 19.70
N TRP A 109 17.36 0.89 20.73
CA TRP A 109 16.23 1.67 21.25
C TRP A 109 16.64 3.07 21.71
N ARG A 110 17.91 3.31 22.05
CA ARG A 110 18.41 4.64 22.43
C ARG A 110 18.37 5.66 21.29
N VAL A 111 18.52 5.20 20.05
CA VAL A 111 18.42 6.05 18.85
C VAL A 111 16.97 6.22 18.40
N ILE A 112 16.12 5.22 18.63
CA ILE A 112 14.68 5.25 18.30
C ILE A 112 13.94 6.20 19.26
N LEU A 113 14.05 5.96 20.57
CA LEU A 113 13.32 6.73 21.57
C LEU A 113 13.91 8.14 21.71
N PHE A 114 13.05 9.10 21.99
CA PHE A 114 13.51 10.42 22.39
C PHE A 114 14.28 10.32 23.71
N PRO A 115 15.15 11.29 24.03
CA PRO A 115 15.77 11.31 25.36
C PRO A 115 14.69 11.32 26.45
N ALA A 116 14.82 10.48 27.46
CA ALA A 116 13.88 10.40 28.58
C ALA A 116 13.58 11.75 29.25
N TRP A 117 14.55 12.68 29.27
CA TRP A 117 14.33 14.02 29.85
C TRP A 117 13.45 14.92 28.96
N LEU A 118 13.27 14.61 27.68
CA LEU A 118 12.56 15.45 26.72
C LEU A 118 11.07 15.53 27.04
N ILE A 119 10.45 14.46 27.53
CA ILE A 119 9.04 14.51 28.01
C ILE A 119 8.88 15.50 29.17
N VAL A 120 9.89 15.62 30.05
CA VAL A 120 9.88 16.59 31.17
C VAL A 120 10.01 18.01 30.64
N VAL A 121 10.88 18.24 29.66
CA VAL A 121 11.00 19.56 29.01
C VAL A 121 9.72 19.91 28.26
N HIS A 122 9.14 18.95 27.53
CA HIS A 122 7.87 19.13 26.83
C HIS A 122 6.72 19.42 27.80
N SER A 123 6.62 18.71 28.92
CA SER A 123 5.58 18.96 29.92
C SER A 123 5.73 20.33 30.57
N LEU A 124 6.93 20.71 31.00
CA LEU A 124 7.18 21.93 31.77
C LEU A 124 7.27 23.20 30.91
N LEU A 125 7.85 23.11 29.72
CA LEU A 125 8.11 24.28 28.86
C LEU A 125 7.14 24.41 27.69
N PHE A 126 6.28 23.41 27.43
CA PHE A 126 5.30 23.47 26.37
C PHE A 126 3.87 23.22 26.88
N ALA A 127 3.59 22.04 27.45
CA ALA A 127 2.23 21.69 27.87
C ALA A 127 1.72 22.55 29.04
N LEU A 128 2.55 22.78 30.07
CA LEU A 128 2.18 23.57 31.25
C LEU A 128 1.97 25.07 30.94
N PRO A 129 2.85 25.75 30.18
CA PRO A 129 2.59 27.13 29.76
C PRO A 129 1.35 27.25 28.90
N LEU A 130 1.09 26.28 28.01
CA LEU A 130 -0.11 26.26 27.19
C LEU A 130 -1.38 26.10 28.02
N TRP A 131 -1.39 25.19 29.00
CA TRP A 131 -2.46 25.08 29.99
C TRP A 131 -2.65 26.40 30.75
N TRP A 132 -1.56 26.98 31.25
CA TRP A 132 -1.60 28.22 32.03
C TRP A 132 -2.15 29.40 31.21
N LEU A 133 -1.85 29.46 29.92
CA LEU A 133 -2.37 30.50 29.03
C LEU A 133 -3.86 30.29 28.72
N LEU A 134 -4.26 29.07 28.38
CA LEU A 134 -5.63 28.76 27.98
C LEU A 134 -6.62 28.79 29.15
N LYS A 135 -6.16 28.53 30.39
CA LYS A 135 -7.06 28.47 31.56
C LYS A 135 -7.73 29.80 31.87
N PHE A 136 -7.14 30.93 31.45
CA PHE A 136 -7.75 32.26 31.59
C PHE A 136 -9.03 32.40 30.76
N TRP A 137 -9.17 31.63 29.69
CA TRP A 137 -10.39 31.59 28.89
C TRP A 137 -11.32 30.48 29.32
N ASN A 138 -10.81 29.25 29.45
CA ASN A 138 -11.58 28.10 29.88
C ASN A 138 -10.66 27.00 30.45
N ALA A 139 -10.85 26.65 31.73
CA ALA A 139 -10.03 25.67 32.42
C ALA A 139 -10.15 24.25 31.84
N ASN A 140 -11.34 23.81 31.42
CA ASN A 140 -11.54 22.50 30.82
C ASN A 140 -10.85 22.40 29.46
N VAL A 141 -11.02 23.41 28.60
CA VAL A 141 -10.34 23.49 27.30
C VAL A 141 -8.82 23.48 27.50
N ALA A 142 -8.31 24.24 28.46
CA ALA A 142 -6.88 24.27 28.77
C ALA A 142 -6.33 22.89 29.16
N ALA A 143 -7.03 22.19 30.06
CA ALA A 143 -6.64 20.86 30.51
C ALA A 143 -6.71 19.83 29.38
N LEU A 144 -7.80 19.82 28.59
CA LEU A 144 -7.96 18.93 27.43
C LEU A 144 -6.86 19.18 26.39
N PHE A 145 -6.63 20.44 26.02
CA PHE A 145 -5.67 20.80 24.99
C PHE A 145 -4.24 20.43 25.41
N ALA A 146 -3.81 20.83 26.61
CA ALA A 146 -2.49 20.48 27.12
C ALA A 146 -2.30 18.96 27.24
N SER A 147 -3.32 18.23 27.69
CA SER A 147 -3.30 16.77 27.75
C SER A 147 -3.12 16.14 26.37
N CYS A 148 -3.78 16.67 25.34
CA CYS A 148 -3.62 16.19 23.97
C CYS A 148 -2.20 16.40 23.42
N THR A 149 -1.46 17.42 23.86
CA THR A 149 -0.05 17.57 23.48
C THR A 149 0.85 16.50 24.12
N LEU A 150 0.52 16.00 25.32
CA LEU A 150 1.22 14.90 25.97
C LEU A 150 0.82 13.55 25.37
N ILE A 151 -0.47 13.35 25.10
CA ILE A 151 -0.99 12.17 24.40
C ILE A 151 -0.33 12.06 23.01
N GLY A 152 -0.27 13.17 22.28
CA GLY A 152 0.39 13.24 20.98
C GLY A 152 1.87 12.87 21.06
N TYR A 153 2.60 13.36 22.06
CA TYR A 153 4.01 13.02 22.29
C TYR A 153 4.18 11.51 22.54
N LEU A 154 3.38 10.93 23.45
CA LEU A 154 3.42 9.49 23.74
C LEU A 154 3.04 8.65 22.52
N ALA A 155 2.03 9.08 21.77
CA ALA A 155 1.64 8.43 20.52
C ALA A 155 2.79 8.47 19.51
N TYR A 156 3.47 9.61 19.36
CA TYR A 156 4.65 9.71 18.50
C TYR A 156 5.70 8.65 18.86
N GLU A 157 6.11 8.55 20.12
CA GLU A 157 7.13 7.57 20.53
C GLU A 157 6.68 6.13 20.29
N VAL A 158 5.41 5.80 20.58
CA VAL A 158 4.88 4.44 20.36
C VAL A 158 4.83 4.10 18.88
N PHE A 159 4.30 4.97 18.03
CA PHE A 159 4.20 4.72 16.59
C PHE A 159 5.59 4.66 15.95
N HIS A 160 6.47 5.62 16.27
CA HIS A 160 7.84 5.64 15.80
C HIS A 160 8.59 4.35 16.17
N ALA A 161 8.49 3.90 17.43
CA ALA A 161 9.08 2.64 17.85
C ALA A 161 8.51 1.44 17.07
N CYS A 162 7.20 1.44 16.84
CA CYS A 162 6.52 0.39 16.08
C CYS A 162 7.00 0.31 14.61
N GLU A 163 7.36 1.44 14.00
CA GLU A 163 7.86 1.50 12.63
C GLU A 163 9.28 0.91 12.48
N HIS A 164 10.05 0.87 13.57
CA HIS A 164 11.37 0.25 13.63
C HIS A 164 11.36 -1.23 14.05
N LEU A 165 10.19 -1.83 14.31
CA LEU A 165 10.06 -3.25 14.62
C LEU A 165 10.39 -4.14 13.41
N PRO A 166 10.81 -5.41 13.58
CA PRO A 166 10.95 -6.36 12.48
C PRO A 166 9.63 -6.59 11.73
N ALA A 167 9.70 -6.87 10.42
CA ALA A 167 8.51 -7.03 9.57
C ALA A 167 7.57 -8.18 10.02
N GLY A 168 8.12 -9.22 10.66
CA GLY A 168 7.34 -10.33 11.23
C GLY A 168 6.55 -9.96 12.49
N HIS A 169 6.86 -8.85 13.15
CA HIS A 169 6.23 -8.46 14.41
C HIS A 169 4.73 -8.18 14.21
N PRO A 170 3.83 -8.65 15.08
CA PRO A 170 2.38 -8.45 14.93
C PRO A 170 1.97 -6.97 14.76
N LEU A 171 2.54 -6.08 15.58
CA LEU A 171 2.28 -4.63 15.48
C LEU A 171 2.75 -4.04 14.14
N ALA A 172 3.90 -4.46 13.62
CA ALA A 172 4.42 -3.98 12.34
C ALA A 172 3.53 -4.36 11.15
N ARG A 173 2.71 -5.41 11.29
CA ARG A 173 1.77 -5.89 10.27
C ARG A 173 0.45 -5.15 10.26
N LEU A 174 0.14 -4.35 11.28
CA LEU A 174 -1.08 -3.54 11.29
C LEU A 174 -1.07 -2.58 10.09
N PRO A 175 -2.17 -2.45 9.32
CA PRO A 175 -2.16 -1.72 8.05
C PRO A 175 -1.64 -0.28 8.16
N TRP A 176 -2.00 0.40 9.25
CA TRP A 176 -1.57 1.77 9.52
C TRP A 176 -0.08 1.87 9.85
N ILE A 177 0.43 1.02 10.75
CA ILE A 177 1.86 0.99 11.10
C ILE A 177 2.70 0.61 9.89
N ARG A 178 2.26 -0.35 9.08
CA ARG A 178 2.94 -0.70 7.81
C ARG A 178 3.00 0.49 6.85
N GLN A 179 1.92 1.25 6.74
CA GLN A 179 1.89 2.45 5.90
C GLN A 179 2.84 3.54 6.43
N MET A 180 2.77 3.86 7.73
CA MET A 180 3.62 4.88 8.32
C MET A 180 5.10 4.50 8.30
N ARG A 181 5.42 3.23 8.56
CA ARG A 181 6.76 2.67 8.38
C ARG A 181 7.29 2.90 6.98
N ARG A 182 6.46 2.69 5.95
CA ARG A 182 6.87 2.92 4.56
C ARG A 182 7.14 4.39 4.30
N LEU A 183 6.28 5.28 4.76
CA LEU A 183 6.48 6.73 4.61
C LEU A 183 7.74 7.20 5.35
N HIS A 184 7.99 6.67 6.54
CA HIS A 184 9.18 6.93 7.33
C HIS A 184 10.44 6.35 6.67
N GLU A 185 10.41 5.13 6.12
CA GLU A 185 11.53 4.60 5.34
C GLU A 185 11.87 5.49 4.13
N LEU A 186 10.85 5.96 3.41
CA LEU A 186 11.04 6.92 2.31
C LEU A 186 11.63 8.24 2.82
N HIS A 187 11.19 8.71 3.99
CA HIS A 187 11.77 9.86 4.67
C HIS A 187 13.25 9.66 5.01
N HIS A 188 13.71 8.43 5.30
CA HIS A 188 15.14 8.14 5.55
C HIS A 188 16.03 8.17 4.31
N ARG A 189 15.45 8.25 3.10
CA ARG A 189 16.25 8.41 1.88
C ARG A 189 16.85 9.80 1.81
N ARG A 190 18.16 9.88 1.54
CA ARG A 190 18.93 11.14 1.59
C ARG A 190 18.40 12.19 0.63
N GLU A 191 17.89 11.75 -0.50
CA GLU A 191 17.28 12.58 -1.54
C GLU A 191 15.86 13.06 -1.21
N LEU A 192 15.21 12.52 -0.17
CA LEU A 192 13.84 12.88 0.24
C LEU A 192 13.76 13.50 1.64
N MET A 193 14.73 13.20 2.53
CA MET A 193 14.63 13.46 3.98
C MET A 193 14.40 14.93 4.35
N GLN A 194 14.85 15.88 3.53
CA GLN A 194 14.67 17.32 3.81
C GLN A 194 13.38 17.91 3.23
N GLU A 195 12.64 17.14 2.42
CA GLU A 195 11.52 17.66 1.64
C GLU A 195 10.20 16.89 1.81
N ARG A 196 10.25 15.62 2.23
CA ARG A 196 9.08 14.72 2.19
C ARG A 196 8.85 13.97 3.50
N ASN A 197 7.57 13.65 3.78
CA ASN A 197 7.13 12.72 4.83
C ASN A 197 7.61 13.02 6.26
N PHE A 198 7.24 14.17 6.82
CA PHE A 198 7.68 14.60 8.15
C PHE A 198 6.77 14.15 9.30
N ASN A 199 5.50 13.84 9.06
CA ASN A 199 4.65 13.31 10.11
C ASN A 199 4.84 11.79 10.26
N ILE A 200 4.97 11.35 11.51
CA ILE A 200 5.20 9.94 11.85
C ILE A 200 3.90 9.22 12.26
N VAL A 201 2.98 9.88 12.96
CA VAL A 201 1.73 9.23 13.41
C VAL A 201 0.64 9.25 12.33
N LEU A 202 0.44 10.43 11.73
CA LEU A 202 -0.62 10.70 10.77
C LEU A 202 -0.09 11.71 9.73
N PRO A 203 -0.04 11.38 8.43
CA PRO A 203 0.61 12.20 7.41
C PRO A 203 -0.27 13.36 6.93
N LEU A 204 -1.02 13.99 7.84
CA LEU A 204 -2.02 15.00 7.49
C LEU A 204 -1.36 16.28 6.98
N MET A 205 -0.35 16.81 7.68
CA MET A 205 0.32 18.04 7.23
C MET A 205 1.19 17.78 6.00
N ASP A 206 1.74 16.58 5.86
CA ASP A 206 2.38 16.17 4.61
C ASP A 206 1.42 16.19 3.43
N TYR A 207 0.19 15.70 3.62
CA TYR A 207 -0.85 15.78 2.60
C TYR A 207 -1.24 17.24 2.30
N LEU A 208 -1.55 18.03 3.34
CA LEU A 208 -2.01 19.42 3.19
C LEU A 208 -0.96 20.34 2.57
N PHE A 209 0.31 20.15 2.90
CA PHE A 209 1.42 20.97 2.37
C PHE A 209 2.11 20.34 1.15
N GLY A 210 1.59 19.24 0.60
CA GLY A 210 2.13 18.61 -0.61
C GLY A 210 3.51 17.99 -0.45
N THR A 211 3.93 17.67 0.78
CA THR A 211 5.19 16.97 1.09
C THR A 211 5.01 15.46 1.27
N LEU A 212 3.78 14.94 1.17
CA LEU A 212 3.52 13.51 1.14
C LEU A 212 4.08 12.87 -0.13
N TYR A 213 4.97 11.91 0.05
CA TYR A 213 5.57 11.11 -1.01
C TYR A 213 5.39 9.63 -0.72
N TRP A 214 4.86 8.89 -1.69
CA TRP A 214 4.60 7.46 -1.52
C TRP A 214 5.16 6.66 -2.69
N GLU A 215 5.82 5.56 -2.35
CA GLU A 215 6.23 4.52 -3.29
C GLU A 215 5.78 3.15 -2.75
N PRO A 216 5.37 2.23 -3.62
CA PRO A 216 5.13 0.84 -3.23
C PRO A 216 6.42 0.24 -2.64
N GLU A 217 6.26 -0.67 -1.68
CA GLU A 217 7.38 -1.45 -1.14
C GLU A 217 8.04 -2.23 -2.29
N PRO A 218 9.38 -2.24 -2.41
CA PRO A 218 10.03 -3.00 -3.45
C PRO A 218 9.63 -4.46 -3.29
N ALA A 219 9.00 -5.03 -4.31
CA ALA A 219 8.75 -6.46 -4.34
C ALA A 219 10.12 -7.14 -4.23
N THR A 220 10.41 -7.77 -3.10
CA THR A 220 11.55 -8.66 -2.97
C THR A 220 11.49 -9.65 -4.10
N ALA A 221 12.45 -9.52 -5.03
CA ALA A 221 12.79 -10.42 -6.13
C ALA A 221 11.91 -11.68 -6.26
N SER A 222 10.72 -11.51 -6.85
CA SER A 222 10.04 -12.58 -7.56
C SER A 222 10.12 -12.26 -9.05
N LEU A 223 11.21 -12.73 -9.66
CA LEU A 223 11.41 -13.07 -11.08
C LEU A 223 11.00 -12.02 -12.14
N SER A 224 12.03 -11.52 -12.80
CA SER A 224 12.11 -11.22 -14.25
C SER A 224 10.79 -11.15 -15.02
N THR A 225 10.41 -9.97 -15.51
CA THR A 225 10.42 -9.71 -16.97
C THR A 225 10.28 -8.22 -17.29
N SER A 226 11.03 -7.85 -18.33
CA SER A 226 11.06 -6.65 -19.18
C SER A 226 10.48 -5.30 -18.73
N ALA A 227 11.32 -4.29 -18.97
CA ALA A 227 10.98 -2.88 -18.97
C ALA A 227 9.83 -2.56 -19.95
N SER A 228 8.82 -1.85 -19.46
CA SER A 228 8.06 -0.88 -20.26
C SER A 228 7.27 0.06 -19.33
N THR A 229 7.50 1.37 -19.51
CA THR A 229 6.72 2.55 -19.05
C THR A 229 5.88 2.47 -17.77
N ARG A 230 6.10 3.45 -16.87
CA ARG A 230 5.28 3.78 -15.68
C ARG A 230 3.77 3.65 -15.95
N SER A 231 3.25 2.47 -15.68
CA SER A 231 1.84 2.12 -15.74
C SER A 231 1.46 1.67 -14.33
N SER A 232 0.35 2.19 -13.80
CA SER A 232 -0.19 1.67 -12.53
C SER A 232 -0.36 0.15 -12.62
N PRO A 233 -0.04 -0.61 -11.56
CA PRO A 233 -0.10 -2.06 -11.60
C PRO A 233 -1.51 -2.54 -11.96
N MET A 234 -1.61 -3.41 -12.97
CA MET A 234 -2.86 -4.04 -13.37
C MET A 234 -3.29 -5.04 -12.29
N THR A 235 -4.60 -5.15 -12.06
CA THR A 235 -5.16 -6.25 -11.26
C THR A 235 -5.11 -7.50 -12.12
N ARG A 236 -4.31 -8.49 -11.72
CA ARG A 236 -4.16 -9.77 -12.42
C ARG A 236 -4.99 -10.85 -11.70
N MET A 237 -5.74 -11.61 -12.49
CA MET A 237 -6.52 -12.77 -12.07
C MET A 237 -6.15 -13.93 -13.00
N GLN A 238 -5.95 -15.12 -12.45
CA GLN A 238 -5.62 -16.30 -13.24
C GLN A 238 -6.46 -17.47 -12.75
N HIS A 239 -7.12 -18.12 -13.69
CA HIS A 239 -7.93 -19.30 -13.44
C HIS A 239 -7.55 -20.39 -14.43
N GLN A 240 -7.66 -21.65 -14.02
CA GLN A 240 -7.32 -22.80 -14.86
C GLN A 240 -8.40 -23.88 -14.74
N ILE A 241 -8.64 -24.60 -15.83
CA ILE A 241 -9.55 -25.74 -15.88
C ILE A 241 -9.07 -26.77 -16.91
N ASP A 242 -9.25 -28.05 -16.61
CA ASP A 242 -8.92 -29.13 -17.53
C ASP A 242 -10.17 -29.48 -18.35
N ILE A 243 -10.09 -29.33 -19.68
CA ILE A 243 -11.19 -29.54 -20.62
C ILE A 243 -10.85 -30.73 -21.53
N PRO A 244 -11.74 -31.73 -21.69
CA PRO A 244 -11.47 -32.90 -22.51
C PRO A 244 -11.62 -32.62 -24.00
N ARG A 245 -10.87 -31.65 -24.53
CA ARG A 245 -10.77 -31.33 -25.95
C ARG A 245 -9.31 -31.07 -26.37
N ASN A 246 -9.02 -31.33 -27.64
CA ASN A 246 -7.74 -30.99 -28.28
C ASN A 246 -7.46 -29.48 -28.13
N PRO A 247 -6.21 -29.09 -27.79
CA PRO A 247 -5.85 -27.70 -27.53
C PRO A 247 -6.13 -26.75 -28.70
N VAL A 248 -5.98 -27.19 -29.95
CA VAL A 248 -6.22 -26.34 -31.14
C VAL A 248 -7.70 -25.99 -31.25
N ALA A 249 -8.57 -27.01 -31.32
CA ALA A 249 -10.01 -26.80 -31.43
C ALA A 249 -10.60 -26.05 -30.22
N LEU A 250 -10.05 -26.29 -29.02
CA LEU A 250 -10.44 -25.57 -27.82
C LEU A 250 -10.06 -24.09 -27.89
N LEU A 251 -8.83 -23.77 -28.33
CA LEU A 251 -8.39 -22.39 -28.45
C LEU A 251 -9.16 -21.65 -29.54
N ASP A 252 -9.43 -22.30 -30.69
CA ASP A 252 -10.28 -21.76 -31.76
C ASP A 252 -11.68 -21.40 -31.25
N TYR A 253 -12.30 -22.29 -30.46
CA TYR A 253 -13.61 -22.03 -29.86
C TYR A 253 -13.55 -20.86 -28.85
N ALA A 254 -12.54 -20.83 -27.99
CA ALA A 254 -12.41 -19.81 -26.94
C ALA A 254 -12.08 -18.41 -27.49
N CYS A 255 -11.29 -18.32 -28.55
CA CYS A 255 -10.92 -17.05 -29.17
C CYS A 255 -11.93 -16.53 -30.21
N ALA A 256 -12.95 -17.33 -30.55
CA ALA A 256 -14.09 -16.88 -31.33
C ALA A 256 -14.98 -15.95 -30.49
N SER A 257 -14.65 -14.66 -30.47
CA SER A 257 -15.31 -13.67 -29.60
C SER A 257 -16.82 -13.59 -29.82
N SER A 258 -17.31 -13.87 -31.02
CA SER A 258 -18.75 -13.97 -31.31
C SER A 258 -19.50 -14.99 -30.45
N ARG A 259 -18.78 -15.97 -29.85
CA ARG A 259 -19.34 -17.00 -28.97
C ARG A 259 -19.19 -16.69 -27.48
N TRP A 260 -18.52 -15.60 -27.11
CA TRP A 260 -18.37 -15.23 -25.69
C TRP A 260 -19.70 -15.10 -24.93
N PRO A 261 -20.81 -14.59 -25.53
CA PRO A 261 -22.11 -14.59 -24.85
C PRO A 261 -22.64 -15.97 -24.47
N GLU A 262 -22.13 -17.07 -25.06
CA GLU A 262 -22.56 -18.43 -24.74
C GLU A 262 -22.00 -18.92 -23.38
N TRP A 263 -20.86 -18.40 -22.94
CA TRP A 263 -20.13 -18.94 -21.79
C TRP A 263 -19.50 -17.90 -20.86
N HIS A 264 -19.38 -16.64 -21.27
CA HIS A 264 -18.86 -15.57 -20.43
C HIS A 264 -20.03 -14.79 -19.81
N PRO A 265 -20.32 -14.94 -18.50
CA PRO A 265 -21.53 -14.40 -17.88
C PRO A 265 -21.59 -12.87 -17.90
N SER A 266 -20.44 -12.20 -18.01
CA SER A 266 -20.37 -10.74 -18.13
C SER A 266 -20.44 -10.24 -19.57
N SER A 267 -20.39 -11.09 -20.60
CA SER A 267 -20.45 -10.69 -22.02
C SER A 267 -21.90 -10.68 -22.49
N LEU A 268 -22.46 -9.50 -22.76
CA LEU A 268 -23.84 -9.38 -23.23
C LEU A 268 -23.96 -9.52 -24.74
N LYS A 269 -23.07 -8.85 -25.48
CA LYS A 269 -23.09 -8.82 -26.94
C LYS A 269 -21.70 -8.56 -27.49
N VAL A 270 -21.31 -9.29 -28.53
CA VAL A 270 -20.06 -9.06 -29.26
C VAL A 270 -20.37 -8.73 -30.72
N GLN A 271 -19.72 -7.70 -31.25
CA GLN A 271 -19.80 -7.26 -32.63
C GLN A 271 -18.41 -7.40 -33.26
N GLY A 272 -18.24 -8.41 -34.11
CA GLY A 272 -16.95 -8.69 -34.73
C GLY A 272 -17.00 -9.87 -35.69
N PRO A 273 -15.86 -10.24 -36.29
CA PRO A 273 -15.74 -11.39 -37.18
C PRO A 273 -16.10 -12.70 -36.46
N ALA A 274 -16.68 -13.64 -37.20
CA ALA A 274 -16.94 -14.99 -36.69
C ALA A 274 -15.69 -15.86 -36.76
N GLY A 275 -15.55 -16.78 -35.80
CA GLY A 275 -14.44 -17.75 -35.75
C GLY A 275 -13.20 -17.22 -35.03
N ALA A 276 -12.13 -18.02 -35.07
CA ALA A 276 -10.88 -17.73 -34.39
C ALA A 276 -10.23 -16.45 -34.92
N LEU A 277 -9.93 -15.49 -34.03
CA LEU A 277 -9.44 -14.18 -34.42
C LEU A 277 -7.89 -14.12 -34.45
N PRO A 278 -7.27 -13.80 -35.60
CA PRO A 278 -5.82 -13.67 -35.71
C PRO A 278 -5.31 -12.36 -35.10
N ALA A 279 -3.99 -12.27 -34.89
CA ALA A 279 -3.34 -11.04 -34.44
C ALA A 279 -3.67 -9.86 -35.37
N GLY A 280 -3.97 -8.71 -34.78
CA GLY A 280 -4.40 -7.49 -35.46
C GLY A 280 -5.92 -7.36 -35.66
N ALA A 281 -6.70 -8.43 -35.48
CA ALA A 281 -8.16 -8.37 -35.55
C ALA A 281 -8.74 -7.45 -34.46
N ARG A 282 -9.93 -6.88 -34.72
CA ARG A 282 -10.64 -5.98 -33.80
C ARG A 282 -12.11 -6.35 -33.72
N PHE A 283 -12.70 -6.10 -32.56
CA PHE A 283 -14.12 -6.32 -32.30
C PHE A 283 -14.57 -5.43 -31.13
N GLU A 284 -15.88 -5.26 -31.00
CA GLU A 284 -16.50 -4.50 -29.92
C GLU A 284 -17.32 -5.44 -29.02
N GLU A 285 -17.37 -5.17 -27.73
CA GLU A 285 -18.10 -5.97 -26.75
C GLU A 285 -18.87 -5.09 -25.76
N ASP A 286 -20.15 -5.39 -25.56
CA ASP A 286 -20.96 -4.86 -24.48
C ASP A 286 -20.90 -5.82 -23.30
N ILE A 287 -20.46 -5.33 -22.13
CA ILE A 287 -20.31 -6.13 -20.92
C ILE A 287 -21.22 -5.65 -19.79
N HIS A 288 -21.56 -6.57 -18.88
CA HIS A 288 -22.03 -6.26 -17.54
C HIS A 288 -21.19 -7.01 -16.49
N ALA A 289 -20.16 -6.35 -15.97
CA ALA A 289 -19.20 -6.94 -15.04
C ALA A 289 -19.20 -6.20 -13.70
N GLY A 290 -19.14 -6.94 -12.59
CA GLY A 290 -19.07 -6.32 -11.26
C GLY A 290 -20.29 -5.46 -10.89
N GLY A 291 -21.44 -5.69 -11.53
CA GLY A 291 -22.68 -4.94 -11.35
C GLY A 291 -22.79 -3.66 -12.18
N ARG A 292 -21.98 -3.51 -13.25
CA ARG A 292 -21.97 -2.32 -14.11
C ARG A 292 -21.91 -2.70 -15.57
N SER A 293 -22.67 -1.97 -16.39
CA SER A 293 -22.57 -2.05 -17.84
C SER A 293 -21.42 -1.19 -18.37
N GLY A 294 -20.78 -1.63 -19.45
CA GLY A 294 -19.75 -0.87 -20.15
C GLY A 294 -19.50 -1.41 -21.55
N HIS A 295 -18.89 -0.58 -22.39
CA HIS A 295 -18.48 -0.94 -23.74
C HIS A 295 -16.96 -1.12 -23.82
N LEU A 296 -16.50 -2.13 -24.55
CA LEU A 296 -15.08 -2.46 -24.75
C LEU A 296 -14.72 -2.54 -26.23
N SER A 297 -13.67 -1.83 -26.62
CA SER A 297 -13.04 -1.94 -27.94
C SER A 297 -11.77 -2.78 -27.86
N TRP A 298 -11.79 -3.92 -28.54
CA TRP A 298 -10.74 -4.93 -28.49
C TRP A 298 -9.79 -4.90 -29.69
N ARG A 299 -8.56 -5.33 -29.44
CA ARG A 299 -7.56 -5.66 -30.46
C ARG A 299 -6.87 -6.95 -30.06
N VAL A 300 -6.78 -7.90 -30.98
CA VAL A 300 -6.02 -9.13 -30.79
C VAL A 300 -4.54 -8.83 -30.99
N ASP A 301 -3.73 -9.19 -30.00
CA ASP A 301 -2.29 -8.95 -30.01
C ASP A 301 -1.52 -10.16 -30.52
N GLU A 302 -1.97 -11.37 -30.18
CA GLU A 302 -1.28 -12.62 -30.52
C GLU A 302 -2.26 -13.76 -30.76
N TYR A 303 -1.97 -14.61 -31.75
CA TYR A 303 -2.62 -15.91 -31.90
C TYR A 303 -1.62 -16.99 -32.35
N LEU A 304 -1.42 -17.99 -31.49
CA LEU A 304 -0.64 -19.20 -31.72
C LEU A 304 -1.56 -20.41 -31.54
N PRO A 305 -2.02 -21.06 -32.63
CA PRO A 305 -2.99 -22.16 -32.57
C PRO A 305 -2.58 -23.25 -31.57
N GLY A 306 -3.53 -23.66 -30.72
CA GLY A 306 -3.31 -24.67 -29.68
C GLY A 306 -2.36 -24.29 -28.54
N HIS A 307 -1.80 -23.08 -28.54
CA HIS A 307 -0.83 -22.66 -27.53
C HIS A 307 -1.28 -21.43 -26.77
N ARG A 308 -1.50 -20.32 -27.48
CA ARG A 308 -1.72 -19.02 -26.83
C ARG A 308 -2.52 -18.07 -27.69
N TRP A 309 -3.39 -17.30 -27.05
CA TRP A 309 -4.10 -16.17 -27.66
C TRP A 309 -4.15 -15.02 -26.68
N SER A 310 -3.97 -13.79 -27.16
CA SER A 310 -4.12 -12.60 -26.30
C SER A 310 -4.77 -11.44 -27.02
N ALA A 311 -5.55 -10.67 -26.27
CA ALA A 311 -6.19 -9.45 -26.76
C ALA A 311 -6.23 -8.38 -25.68
N ALA A 312 -6.06 -7.13 -26.11
CA ALA A 312 -6.19 -5.94 -25.26
C ALA A 312 -7.48 -5.19 -25.59
N ALA A 313 -8.15 -4.68 -24.57
CA ALA A 313 -9.32 -3.83 -24.70
C ALA A 313 -9.16 -2.49 -23.99
N ARG A 314 -9.82 -1.48 -24.52
CA ARG A 314 -10.10 -0.22 -23.82
C ARG A 314 -11.61 -0.06 -23.71
N GLY A 315 -12.06 0.36 -22.54
CA GLY A 315 -13.47 0.59 -22.29
C GLY A 315 -13.74 1.93 -21.65
N ASP A 316 -15.02 2.17 -21.41
CA ASP A 316 -15.49 3.39 -20.78
C ASP A 316 -14.83 3.62 -19.41
N HIS A 317 -14.80 4.88 -18.97
CA HIS A 317 -14.30 5.28 -17.65
C HIS A 317 -12.83 4.91 -17.39
N GLY A 318 -12.01 4.84 -18.44
CA GLY A 318 -10.58 4.56 -18.34
C GLY A 318 -10.29 3.11 -17.91
N LEU A 319 -11.16 2.17 -18.29
CA LEU A 319 -10.91 0.74 -18.17
C LEU A 319 -9.94 0.32 -19.26
N ALA A 320 -8.83 -0.30 -18.89
CA ALA A 320 -7.95 -0.99 -19.81
C ALA A 320 -7.74 -2.41 -19.32
N LEU A 321 -7.87 -3.39 -20.21
CA LEU A 321 -7.73 -4.80 -19.86
C LEU A 321 -7.01 -5.60 -20.95
N VAL A 322 -6.39 -6.69 -20.53
CA VAL A 322 -5.72 -7.65 -21.38
C VAL A 322 -6.20 -9.03 -20.92
N VAL A 323 -6.65 -9.83 -21.88
CA VAL A 323 -6.97 -11.23 -21.64
C VAL A 323 -5.96 -12.09 -22.38
N THR A 324 -5.48 -13.14 -21.71
CA THR A 324 -4.60 -14.15 -22.29
C THR A 324 -5.18 -15.52 -22.03
N TYR A 325 -5.29 -16.32 -23.08
CA TYR A 325 -5.66 -17.73 -23.05
C TYR A 325 -4.44 -18.56 -23.39
N GLU A 326 -4.16 -19.58 -22.58
CA GLU A 326 -3.09 -20.53 -22.82
C GLU A 326 -3.65 -21.95 -22.77
N CYS A 327 -3.25 -22.77 -23.73
CA CYS A 327 -3.59 -24.19 -23.81
C CYS A 327 -2.32 -25.01 -23.53
N GLN A 328 -2.36 -25.83 -22.49
CA GLN A 328 -1.32 -26.81 -22.19
C GLN A 328 -1.88 -28.22 -22.44
N PRO A 329 -1.36 -28.97 -23.43
CA PRO A 329 -1.82 -30.34 -23.66
C PRO A 329 -1.46 -31.22 -22.46
N LEU A 330 -2.46 -31.91 -21.90
CA LEU A 330 -2.26 -32.95 -20.88
C LEU A 330 -2.12 -34.32 -21.53
N ASP A 331 -2.87 -34.56 -22.61
CA ASP A 331 -2.74 -35.67 -23.55
C ASP A 331 -3.38 -35.31 -24.90
N ALA A 332 -3.54 -36.28 -25.81
CA ALA A 332 -4.10 -36.08 -27.15
C ALA A 332 -5.56 -35.55 -27.16
N HIS A 333 -6.28 -35.69 -26.05
CA HIS A 333 -7.72 -35.37 -25.98
C HIS A 333 -8.09 -34.47 -24.78
N ARG A 334 -7.13 -34.08 -23.93
CA ARG A 334 -7.34 -33.22 -22.77
C ARG A 334 -6.36 -32.05 -22.77
N THR A 335 -6.89 -30.87 -22.48
CA THR A 335 -6.14 -29.63 -22.42
C THR A 335 -6.37 -28.93 -21.10
N ARG A 336 -5.30 -28.49 -20.45
CA ARG A 336 -5.38 -27.50 -19.38
C ARG A 336 -5.49 -26.12 -20.00
N PHE A 337 -6.64 -25.50 -19.85
CA PHE A 337 -6.91 -24.14 -20.30
C PHE A 337 -6.67 -23.16 -19.16
N ILE A 338 -5.82 -22.17 -19.40
CA ILE A 338 -5.46 -21.13 -18.43
C ILE A 338 -5.93 -19.80 -18.98
N ARG A 339 -6.77 -19.10 -18.20
CA ARG A 339 -7.23 -17.75 -18.51
C ARG A 339 -6.61 -16.76 -17.54
N THR A 340 -5.82 -15.84 -18.07
CA THR A 340 -5.27 -14.71 -17.34
C THR A 340 -6.00 -13.43 -17.76
N LEU A 341 -6.64 -12.76 -16.81
CA LEU A 341 -7.27 -11.45 -17.01
C LEU A 341 -6.49 -10.40 -16.23
N GLU A 342 -6.00 -9.38 -16.93
CA GLU A 342 -5.34 -8.22 -16.34
C GLU A 342 -6.18 -7.00 -16.65
N TYR A 343 -6.53 -6.19 -15.64
CA TYR A 343 -7.28 -4.96 -15.89
C TYR A 343 -6.90 -3.82 -14.94
N ARG A 344 -7.16 -2.59 -15.36
CA ARG A 344 -6.99 -1.39 -14.54
C ARG A 344 -8.10 -0.38 -14.81
N PHE A 345 -8.31 0.48 -13.82
CA PHE A 345 -9.12 1.68 -13.94
C PHE A 345 -8.25 2.91 -13.72
N ASP A 346 -8.41 3.94 -14.55
CA ASP A 346 -7.64 5.19 -14.40
C ASP A 346 -8.14 6.04 -13.22
N GLY A 347 -9.45 6.01 -12.90
CA GLY A 347 -10.05 6.82 -11.82
C GLY A 347 -9.75 6.34 -10.39
N LEU A 348 -9.41 7.26 -9.47
CA LEU A 348 -9.15 6.97 -8.05
C LEU A 348 -10.30 6.24 -7.34
N LEU A 349 -11.54 6.73 -7.49
CA LEU A 349 -12.74 6.11 -6.90
C LEU A 349 -12.96 4.69 -7.43
N MET A 350 -12.72 4.47 -8.73
CA MET A 350 -12.86 3.16 -9.36
C MET A 350 -11.79 2.17 -8.89
N ARG A 351 -10.55 2.64 -8.69
CA ARG A 351 -9.49 1.83 -8.08
C ARG A 351 -9.82 1.43 -6.65
N LEU A 352 -10.40 2.33 -5.85
CA LEU A 352 -10.83 2.02 -4.48
C LEU A 352 -12.01 1.04 -4.47
N GLY A 353 -13.05 1.29 -5.27
CA GLY A 353 -14.18 0.38 -5.43
C GLY A 353 -13.76 -1.02 -5.90
N ASN A 354 -12.78 -1.10 -6.82
CA ASN A 354 -12.23 -2.37 -7.26
C ASN A 354 -11.58 -3.15 -6.12
N ARG A 355 -10.78 -2.48 -5.28
CA ARG A 355 -10.10 -3.12 -4.14
C ARG A 355 -11.07 -3.63 -3.07
N LEU A 356 -12.17 -2.93 -2.84
CA LEU A 356 -13.11 -3.23 -1.75
C LEU A 356 -14.25 -4.17 -2.15
N LEU A 357 -14.77 -4.04 -3.37
CA LEU A 357 -16.01 -4.71 -3.79
C LEU A 357 -15.88 -5.43 -5.14
N PHE A 358 -15.47 -4.73 -6.21
CA PHE A 358 -15.61 -5.27 -7.57
C PHE A 358 -14.71 -6.48 -7.83
N ARG A 359 -13.48 -6.50 -7.30
CA ARG A 359 -12.54 -7.61 -7.50
C ARG A 359 -13.15 -8.95 -7.09
N ARG A 360 -13.81 -9.03 -5.93
CA ARG A 360 -14.39 -10.30 -5.44
C ARG A 360 -15.53 -10.80 -6.34
N ARG A 361 -16.28 -9.87 -6.92
CA ARG A 361 -17.40 -10.20 -7.82
C ARG A 361 -16.90 -10.61 -9.20
N ILE A 362 -15.95 -9.87 -9.76
CA ILE A 362 -15.29 -10.18 -11.04
C ILE A 362 -14.55 -11.52 -10.94
N GLU A 363 -13.91 -11.83 -9.80
CA GLU A 363 -13.26 -13.13 -9.58
C GLU A 363 -14.27 -14.28 -9.68
N ARG A 364 -15.44 -14.16 -9.03
CA ARG A 364 -16.51 -15.17 -9.11
C ARG A 364 -17.04 -15.31 -10.53
N GLU A 365 -17.38 -14.19 -11.19
CA GLU A 365 -17.85 -14.16 -12.57
C GLU A 365 -16.81 -14.80 -13.52
N SER A 366 -15.51 -14.58 -13.28
CA SER A 366 -14.42 -15.20 -14.05
C SER A 366 -14.29 -16.71 -13.78
N ALA A 367 -14.45 -17.17 -12.55
CA ALA A 367 -14.42 -18.59 -12.22
C ALA A 367 -15.63 -19.33 -12.86
N ASP A 368 -16.82 -18.74 -12.77
CA ASP A 368 -18.04 -19.27 -13.37
C ASP A 368 -17.92 -19.37 -14.90
N SER A 369 -17.24 -18.40 -15.54
CA SER A 369 -17.00 -18.42 -16.99
C SER A 369 -16.20 -19.64 -17.47
N LEU A 370 -15.26 -20.14 -16.66
CA LEU A 370 -14.46 -21.31 -17.04
C LEU A 370 -15.26 -22.62 -16.94
N LEU A 371 -16.15 -22.71 -15.94
CA LEU A 371 -17.06 -23.85 -15.83
C LEU A 371 -18.01 -23.90 -17.02
N ALA A 372 -18.60 -22.74 -17.38
CA ALA A 372 -19.45 -22.61 -18.55
C ALA A 372 -18.69 -22.88 -19.87
N LEU A 373 -17.44 -22.39 -19.99
CA LEU A 373 -16.58 -22.68 -21.15
C LEU A 373 -16.34 -24.19 -21.29
N CYS A 374 -16.04 -24.88 -20.19
CA CYS A 374 -15.83 -26.33 -20.21
C CYS A 374 -17.10 -27.08 -20.67
N GLU A 375 -18.27 -26.66 -20.21
CA GLU A 375 -19.55 -27.26 -20.61
C GLU A 375 -19.86 -26.98 -22.10
N MET A 376 -19.76 -25.73 -22.54
CA MET A 376 -20.08 -25.34 -23.92
C MET A 376 -19.08 -25.89 -24.92
N ALA A 377 -17.78 -25.88 -24.61
CA ALA A 377 -16.75 -26.48 -25.47
C ALA A 377 -16.98 -27.99 -25.65
N GLN A 378 -17.47 -28.68 -24.61
CA GLN A 378 -17.82 -30.09 -24.72
C GLN A 378 -19.06 -30.35 -25.59
N ARG A 379 -19.99 -29.40 -25.68
CA ARG A 379 -21.16 -29.51 -26.57
C ARG A 379 -20.82 -29.14 -28.01
N ALA A 380 -20.04 -28.07 -28.20
CA ALA A 380 -19.79 -27.47 -29.50
C ALA A 380 -18.63 -28.12 -30.28
N ILE A 381 -17.64 -28.71 -29.58
CA ILE A 381 -16.48 -29.34 -30.21
C ILE A 381 -16.69 -30.87 -30.24
N PRO A 382 -16.70 -31.52 -31.42
CA PRO A 382 -16.77 -32.98 -31.52
C PRO A 382 -15.60 -33.69 -30.82
N ARG A 383 -15.83 -34.91 -30.34
CA ARG A 383 -14.75 -35.78 -29.84
C ARG A 383 -13.95 -36.30 -31.04
N GLY A 384 -12.65 -36.01 -31.11
CA GLY A 384 -11.77 -36.49 -32.19
C GLY A 384 -11.63 -35.56 -33.40
N ALA A 385 -11.78 -34.24 -33.23
CA ALA A 385 -11.41 -33.28 -34.27
C ALA A 385 -9.88 -33.26 -34.46
N ASP A 386 -9.39 -34.20 -35.27
CA ASP A 386 -8.03 -34.25 -35.80
C ASP A 386 -7.84 -33.16 -36.87
N VAL A 387 -6.62 -32.64 -36.92
CA VAL A 387 -6.17 -31.62 -37.86
C VAL A 387 -6.25 -32.18 -39.29
N ALA A 388 -7.02 -31.54 -40.17
CA ALA A 388 -6.88 -31.78 -41.60
C ALA A 388 -5.49 -31.29 -42.05
N PRO A 389 -4.67 -32.10 -42.73
CA PRO A 389 -3.39 -31.64 -43.23
C PRO A 389 -3.62 -30.56 -44.29
N GLN A 390 -2.91 -29.42 -44.14
CA GLN A 390 -2.80 -28.45 -45.23
C GLN A 390 -2.10 -29.15 -46.39
N SER A 391 -2.86 -29.47 -47.44
CA SER A 391 -2.32 -29.89 -48.72
C SER A 391 -1.56 -28.70 -49.33
N ALA A 392 -0.24 -28.81 -49.37
CA ALA A 392 0.60 -28.01 -50.23
C ALA A 392 0.38 -28.47 -51.69
N THR A 393 -0.11 -27.56 -52.52
CA THR A 393 0.07 -27.56 -53.98
C THR A 393 0.57 -26.19 -54.38
#